data_AF-A0A6U2BZS7-F1
#
_entry.id   AF-A0A6U2BZS7-F1
#
_cell.length_a   1.000
_cell.length_b   1.000
_cell.length_c   1.000
_cell.angle_alpha   90.00
_cell.angle_beta   90.00
_cell.angle_gamma   90.00
#
_symmetry.space_group_name_H-M   'P 1'
#
loop_
_entity.id
_entity.type
_entity.pdbx_description
1 polymer ?
#
loop_
_entity_poly.entity_id
_entity_poly.type
_entity_poly.pdbx_seq_one_letter_code
_entity_poly.pdbx_strand_id
1 'polypeptide(L)'
;YLLDETGLSVVSDIDDTVKLSNVLDKKTLIRNTFLKEFESVPGMADVYRRWADERGAKFHFVSSSPWQLFEDLGSFLSNAGFPPAAFHLKSVRLKDRTVLNLLKDPQENKVQVIESILTSYPRRTFVLVGDTGERDPEVYGEVARRHPDRILRMFLRNVTGEVKGSARFSKAFAGVSSSKWYLFGDPQSELHLPPPDTCAPGI
;
A
#
# COMPACT_ATOMS: atom_id res chain seq x y z
N TYR A 1 -13.29 0.85 13.89
CA TYR A 1 -14.20 1.24 12.80
C TYR A 1 -14.67 -0.05 12.14
N LEU A 2 -15.99 -0.31 12.07
CA LEU A 2 -16.56 -1.48 11.42
C LEU A 2 -16.74 -1.17 9.93
N LEU A 3 -16.27 -2.06 9.05
CA LEU A 3 -16.49 -1.92 7.61
C LEU A 3 -17.78 -2.65 7.21
N ASP A 4 -18.46 -2.13 6.19
CA ASP A 4 -19.52 -2.87 5.53
C ASP A 4 -18.98 -4.18 4.95
N GLU A 5 -19.85 -5.17 4.80
CA GLU A 5 -19.41 -6.49 4.37
C GLU A 5 -18.96 -6.51 2.90
N THR A 6 -19.59 -5.69 2.06
CA THR A 6 -19.27 -5.49 0.65
C THR A 6 -18.76 -4.08 0.39
N GLY A 7 -18.01 -3.90 -0.69
CA GLY A 7 -17.52 -2.61 -1.15
C GLY A 7 -16.05 -2.62 -1.49
N LEU A 8 -15.47 -1.44 -1.68
CA LEU A 8 -14.08 -1.26 -2.05
C LEU A 8 -13.20 -1.01 -0.83
N SER A 9 -12.08 -1.73 -0.73
CA SER A 9 -11.02 -1.45 0.23
C SER A 9 -9.73 -1.08 -0.51
N VAL A 10 -9.00 -0.09 0.01
CA VAL A 10 -7.71 0.34 -0.49
C VAL A 10 -6.66 -0.06 0.53
N VAL A 11 -5.70 -0.86 0.11
CA VAL A 11 -4.53 -1.22 0.89
C VAL A 11 -3.36 -0.40 0.36
N SER A 12 -2.85 0.51 1.17
CA SER A 12 -1.82 1.47 0.78
C SER A 12 -0.55 1.26 1.58
N ASP A 13 0.60 1.31 0.94
CA ASP A 13 1.84 1.63 1.64
C ASP A 13 1.85 3.10 2.12
N ILE A 14 2.80 3.45 2.98
CA ILE A 14 2.98 4.80 3.49
C ILE A 14 4.19 5.48 2.84
N ASP A 15 5.37 4.87 2.98
CA ASP A 15 6.66 5.49 2.66
C ASP A 15 6.83 5.53 1.13
N ASP A 16 7.19 6.68 0.59
CA ASP A 16 7.29 6.94 -0.85
C ASP A 16 6.02 6.63 -1.66
N THR A 17 4.89 6.42 -1.00
CA THR A 17 3.57 6.21 -1.60
C THR A 17 2.63 7.38 -1.30
N VAL A 18 2.39 7.68 -0.02
CA VAL A 18 1.60 8.85 0.42
C VAL A 18 2.42 9.86 1.20
N LYS A 19 3.58 9.44 1.72
CA LYS A 19 4.55 10.27 2.43
C LYS A 19 5.87 10.27 1.64
N LEU A 20 6.41 11.45 1.33
CA LEU A 20 7.74 11.58 0.73
C LEU A 20 8.81 11.18 1.75
N SER A 21 9.55 10.11 1.46
CA SER A 21 10.58 9.61 2.35
C SER A 21 11.96 10.06 1.83
N ASN A 22 12.67 10.88 2.60
CA ASN A 22 14.03 11.33 2.26
C ASN A 22 15.08 10.23 2.59
N VAL A 23 14.85 8.99 2.14
CA VAL A 23 15.68 7.82 2.53
C VAL A 23 17.01 7.83 1.77
N LEU A 24 17.96 8.63 2.24
CA LEU A 24 19.37 8.38 1.97
C LEU A 24 19.99 7.41 2.98
N ASP A 25 19.37 7.18 4.15
CA ASP A 25 19.87 6.18 5.11
C ASP A 25 18.83 5.76 6.18
N LYS A 26 18.32 4.53 6.09
CA LYS A 26 17.33 3.94 7.04
C LYS A 26 17.85 3.90 8.49
N LYS A 27 19.18 3.89 8.71
CA LYS A 27 19.77 3.95 10.07
C LYS A 27 19.75 5.36 10.66
N THR A 28 19.90 6.37 9.81
CA THR A 28 19.85 7.78 10.21
C THR A 28 18.41 8.25 10.43
N LEU A 29 17.42 7.61 9.78
CA LEU A 29 15.99 7.87 9.96
C LEU A 29 15.59 7.75 11.43
N ILE A 30 15.81 6.61 12.11
CA ILE A 30 15.43 6.43 13.53
C ILE A 30 16.01 7.51 14.45
N ARG A 31 17.21 8.02 14.14
CA ARG A 31 17.88 9.08 14.92
C ARG A 31 17.34 10.49 14.61
N ASN A 32 16.80 10.71 13.41
CA ASN A 32 16.32 12.00 12.93
C ASN A 32 14.78 12.10 12.80
N THR A 33 14.03 11.00 12.96
CA THR A 33 12.56 10.95 12.80
C THR A 33 11.84 11.88 13.79
N PHE A 34 12.49 12.28 14.88
CA PHE A 34 11.96 13.29 15.81
C PHE A 34 12.17 14.75 15.39
N LEU A 35 12.77 15.03 14.21
CA LEU A 35 13.18 16.39 13.83
C LEU A 35 12.71 16.86 12.44
N LYS A 36 12.15 16.00 11.58
CA LYS A 36 11.71 16.39 10.23
C LYS A 36 10.21 16.16 10.06
N GLU A 37 9.48 17.24 9.74
CA GLU A 37 8.06 17.17 9.42
C GLU A 37 7.81 16.21 8.26
N PHE A 38 6.80 15.35 8.39
CA PHE A 38 6.39 14.45 7.32
C PHE A 38 5.73 15.27 6.20
N GLU A 39 6.16 15.01 4.97
CA GLU A 39 5.64 15.68 3.78
C GLU A 39 4.80 14.70 2.96
N SER A 40 3.63 15.12 2.51
CA SER A 40 2.73 14.29 1.70
C SER A 40 3.14 14.28 0.23
N VAL A 41 2.97 13.13 -0.43
CA VAL A 41 3.05 13.07 -1.89
C VAL A 41 1.92 13.93 -2.47
N PRO A 42 2.24 14.96 -3.29
CA PRO A 42 1.22 15.87 -3.85
C PRO A 42 0.12 15.12 -4.60
N GLY A 43 -1.14 15.48 -4.35
CA GLY A 43 -2.31 14.93 -5.04
C GLY A 43 -2.83 13.59 -4.52
N MET A 44 -2.05 12.82 -3.73
CA MET A 44 -2.49 11.52 -3.21
C MET A 44 -3.69 11.63 -2.27
N ALA A 45 -3.69 12.62 -1.38
CA ALA A 45 -4.81 12.83 -0.46
C ALA A 45 -6.11 13.14 -1.20
N ASP A 46 -6.04 13.93 -2.28
CA ASP A 46 -7.21 14.27 -3.12
C ASP A 46 -7.79 13.03 -3.81
N VAL A 47 -6.91 12.17 -4.35
CA VAL A 47 -7.32 10.89 -4.96
C VAL A 47 -8.00 9.99 -3.93
N TYR A 48 -7.43 9.88 -2.73
CA TYR A 48 -7.99 9.01 -1.69
C TYR A 48 -9.32 9.55 -1.17
N ARG A 49 -9.46 10.87 -0.99
CA ARG A 49 -10.75 11.47 -0.65
C ARG A 49 -11.79 11.24 -1.75
N ARG A 50 -11.43 11.43 -3.01
CA ARG A 50 -12.31 11.13 -4.14
C ARG A 50 -12.80 9.69 -4.13
N TRP A 51 -11.91 8.72 -3.90
CA TRP A 51 -12.31 7.31 -3.79
C TRP A 51 -13.17 7.03 -2.56
N ALA A 52 -12.92 7.70 -1.43
CA ALA A 52 -13.76 7.61 -0.25
C ALA A 52 -15.18 8.12 -0.54
N ASP A 53 -15.29 9.30 -1.15
CA ASP A 53 -16.55 10.02 -1.38
C ASP A 53 -17.37 9.39 -2.51
N GLU A 54 -16.74 9.07 -3.65
CA GLU A 54 -17.44 8.58 -4.84
C GLU A 54 -17.64 7.06 -4.83
N ARG A 55 -16.75 6.30 -4.17
CA ARG A 55 -16.75 4.82 -4.21
C ARG A 55 -16.99 4.19 -2.85
N GLY A 56 -17.17 4.98 -1.79
CA GLY A 56 -17.29 4.47 -0.43
C GLY A 56 -16.04 3.69 0.02
N ALA A 57 -14.88 4.00 -0.56
CA ALA A 57 -13.65 3.24 -0.33
C ALA A 57 -13.20 3.33 1.14
N LYS A 58 -12.69 2.21 1.66
CA LYS A 58 -12.20 2.08 3.05
C LYS A 58 -10.70 1.80 3.03
N PHE A 59 -9.95 2.43 3.92
CA PHE A 59 -8.49 2.48 3.80
C PHE A 59 -7.78 1.64 4.87
N HIS A 60 -6.73 0.96 4.45
CA HIS A 60 -5.81 0.18 5.27
C HIS A 60 -4.38 0.58 4.90
N PHE A 61 -3.64 1.20 5.82
CA PHE A 61 -2.22 1.43 5.63
C PHE A 61 -1.42 0.23 6.11
N VAL A 62 -0.55 -0.30 5.26
CA VAL A 62 0.37 -1.40 5.56
C VAL A 62 1.78 -0.93 5.32
N SER A 63 2.55 -0.69 6.40
CA SER A 63 3.89 -0.11 6.32
C SER A 63 4.92 -0.93 7.10
N SER A 64 6.16 -0.90 6.60
CA SER A 64 7.33 -1.47 7.28
C SER A 64 7.80 -0.62 8.47
N SER A 65 7.25 0.59 8.64
CA SER A 65 7.52 1.50 9.75
C SER A 65 7.18 0.87 11.11
N PRO A 66 7.96 1.16 12.18
CA PRO A 66 7.68 0.65 13.52
C PRO A 66 6.34 1.18 14.07
N TRP A 67 5.62 0.33 14.81
CA TRP A 67 4.34 0.70 15.43
C TRP A 67 4.42 1.92 16.36
N GLN A 68 5.60 2.22 16.90
CA GLN A 68 5.85 3.40 17.74
C GLN A 68 5.58 4.72 17.00
N LEU A 69 5.61 4.72 15.67
CA LEU A 69 5.28 5.88 14.84
C LEU A 69 3.78 6.04 14.58
N PHE A 70 2.91 5.25 15.22
CA PHE A 70 1.47 5.27 14.96
C PHE A 70 0.86 6.67 15.16
N GLU A 71 1.17 7.33 16.27
CA GLU A 71 0.60 8.66 16.57
C GLU A 71 1.09 9.73 15.60
N ASP A 72 2.39 9.71 15.26
CA ASP A 72 2.99 10.66 14.32
C ASP A 72 2.42 10.47 12.90
N LEU A 73 2.35 9.22 12.44
CA LEU A 73 1.79 8.89 11.12
C LEU A 73 0.29 9.21 11.05
N GLY A 74 -0.47 8.89 12.10
CA GLY A 74 -1.88 9.21 12.19
C GLY A 74 -2.13 10.71 12.14
N SER A 75 -1.38 11.49 12.92
CA SER A 75 -1.47 12.95 12.93
C SER A 75 -1.11 13.55 11.57
N PHE A 76 -0.01 13.10 10.96
CA PHE A 76 0.40 13.54 9.63
C PHE A 76 -0.66 13.25 8.57
N LEU A 77 -1.16 12.01 8.48
CA LEU A 77 -2.14 11.63 7.45
C LEU A 77 -3.45 12.40 7.64
N SER A 78 -3.88 12.59 8.89
CA SER A 78 -5.06 13.42 9.20
C SER A 78 -4.84 14.87 8.78
N ASN A 79 -3.70 15.48 9.12
CA ASN A 79 -3.38 16.87 8.79
C ASN A 79 -3.22 17.08 7.27
N ALA A 80 -2.70 16.09 6.56
CA ALA A 80 -2.62 16.08 5.10
C ALA A 80 -3.98 15.79 4.41
N GLY A 81 -5.04 15.53 5.18
CA GLY A 81 -6.40 15.34 4.68
C GLY A 81 -6.65 13.97 4.04
N PHE A 82 -5.93 12.92 4.45
CA PHE A 82 -6.25 11.55 4.05
C PHE A 82 -7.51 11.05 4.77
N PRO A 83 -8.32 10.17 4.14
CA PRO A 83 -9.46 9.54 4.80
C PRO A 83 -9.03 8.70 6.03
N PRO A 84 -9.93 8.51 7.01
CA PRO A 84 -9.70 7.60 8.12
C PRO A 84 -9.33 6.19 7.66
N ALA A 85 -8.31 5.60 8.28
CA ALA A 85 -7.74 4.32 7.88
C ALA A 85 -7.38 3.43 9.07
N ALA A 86 -7.37 2.12 8.84
CA ALA A 86 -6.73 1.17 9.75
C ALA A 86 -5.21 1.15 9.49
N PHE A 87 -4.40 0.95 10.54
CA PHE A 87 -2.94 0.92 10.44
C PHE A 87 -2.40 -0.47 10.78
N HIS A 88 -1.57 -1.00 9.90
CA HIS A 88 -0.87 -2.26 10.06
C HIS A 88 0.64 -1.98 9.98
N LEU A 89 1.22 -1.68 11.15
CA LEU A 89 2.62 -1.30 11.31
C LEU A 89 3.47 -2.48 11.82
N LYS A 90 4.78 -2.42 11.60
CA LYS A 90 5.69 -3.49 12.02
C LYS A 90 5.88 -3.49 13.53
N SER A 91 5.68 -4.65 14.16
CA SER A 91 6.09 -4.86 15.55
C SER A 91 7.61 -5.03 15.62
N VAL A 92 8.33 -3.97 16.00
CA VAL A 92 9.77 -4.03 16.26
C VAL A 92 9.97 -4.30 17.75
N ARG A 93 10.24 -5.55 18.10
CA ARG A 93 10.59 -5.95 19.48
C ARG A 93 12.11 -5.86 19.66
N LEU A 94 12.56 -4.85 20.41
CA LEU A 94 13.98 -4.65 20.77
C LEU A 94 14.58 -5.82 21.58
N LYS A 95 13.75 -6.73 22.13
CA LYS A 95 14.19 -7.86 22.96
C LYS A 95 14.27 -9.21 22.22
N ASP A 96 13.78 -9.33 20.98
CA ASP A 96 13.74 -10.61 20.29
C ASP A 96 15.02 -10.81 19.44
N ARG A 97 16.17 -10.88 20.12
CA ARG A 97 17.47 -11.28 19.55
C ARG A 97 17.57 -12.80 19.33
N THR A 98 16.48 -13.48 18.99
CA THR A 98 16.58 -14.84 18.47
C THR A 98 16.94 -14.73 17.00
N VAL A 99 18.07 -15.30 16.61
CA VAL A 99 18.63 -15.32 15.24
C VAL A 99 17.57 -15.66 14.17
N LEU A 100 16.53 -16.41 14.55
CA LEU A 100 15.41 -16.82 13.72
C LEU A 100 14.48 -15.68 13.23
N ASN A 101 14.27 -14.61 14.01
CA ASN A 101 13.38 -13.50 13.60
C ASN A 101 14.07 -12.50 12.65
N LEU A 102 15.40 -12.48 12.63
CA LEU A 102 16.21 -11.70 11.69
C LEU A 102 16.28 -12.35 10.29
N LEU A 103 15.86 -13.62 10.18
CA LEU A 103 15.84 -14.38 8.93
C LEU A 103 14.48 -14.33 8.22
N LYS A 104 13.43 -13.76 8.83
CA LYS A 104 12.13 -13.57 8.16
C LYS A 104 12.27 -12.45 7.12
N ASP A 105 12.10 -12.80 5.85
CA ASP A 105 12.14 -11.84 4.75
C ASP A 105 11.10 -10.74 5.02
N PRO A 106 11.48 -9.44 4.98
CA PRO A 106 10.53 -8.34 5.05
C PRO A 106 9.32 -8.49 4.09
N GLN A 107 9.46 -9.18 2.96
CA GLN A 107 8.37 -9.50 2.02
C GLN A 107 7.29 -10.40 2.63
N GLU A 108 7.68 -11.47 3.32
CA GLU A 108 6.73 -12.45 3.86
C GLU A 108 5.76 -11.77 4.83
N ASN A 109 6.24 -10.77 5.58
CA ASN A 109 5.41 -10.05 6.53
C ASN A 109 4.34 -9.19 5.83
N LYS A 110 4.67 -8.48 4.74
CA LYS A 110 3.69 -7.61 4.07
C LYS A 110 2.63 -8.43 3.34
N VAL A 111 3.03 -9.51 2.66
CA VAL A 111 2.07 -10.45 2.05
C VAL A 111 1.11 -11.00 3.11
N GLN A 112 1.61 -11.52 4.24
CA GLN A 112 0.77 -12.07 5.31
C GLN A 112 -0.22 -11.06 5.89
N VAL A 113 0.20 -9.81 6.05
CA VAL A 113 -0.70 -8.74 6.53
C VAL A 113 -1.82 -8.48 5.51
N ILE A 114 -1.49 -8.36 4.22
CA ILE A 114 -2.48 -8.14 3.17
C ILE A 114 -3.45 -9.33 3.09
N GLU A 115 -2.94 -10.56 3.13
CA GLU A 115 -3.74 -11.79 3.18
C GLU A 115 -4.72 -11.82 4.37
N SER A 116 -4.26 -11.39 5.55
CA SER A 116 -5.11 -11.27 6.74
C SER A 116 -6.25 -10.26 6.55
N ILE A 117 -5.97 -9.12 5.91
CA ILE A 117 -6.99 -8.12 5.57
C ILE A 117 -8.01 -8.71 4.58
N LEU A 118 -7.54 -9.35 3.51
CA LEU A 118 -8.41 -9.99 2.50
C LEU A 118 -9.32 -11.06 3.10
N THR A 119 -8.78 -11.85 4.05
CA THR A 119 -9.50 -12.90 4.78
C THR A 119 -10.53 -12.30 5.74
N SER A 120 -10.21 -11.19 6.40
CA SER A 120 -11.10 -10.51 7.33
C SER A 120 -12.32 -9.88 6.63
N TYR A 121 -12.20 -9.57 5.34
CA TYR A 121 -13.27 -8.94 4.55
C TYR A 121 -13.54 -9.71 3.26
N PRO A 122 -14.09 -10.94 3.32
CA PRO A 122 -14.14 -11.87 2.18
C PRO A 122 -15.06 -11.43 1.03
N ARG A 123 -15.97 -10.47 1.25
CA ARG A 123 -16.89 -9.96 0.22
C ARG A 123 -16.53 -8.58 -0.34
N ARG A 124 -15.37 -8.03 0.04
CA ARG A 124 -14.86 -6.74 -0.50
C ARG A 124 -13.92 -6.94 -1.68
N THR A 125 -13.83 -5.95 -2.56
CA THR A 125 -12.78 -5.87 -3.59
C THR A 125 -11.67 -4.93 -3.16
N PHE A 126 -10.47 -5.12 -3.69
CA PHE A 126 -9.27 -4.44 -3.21
C PHE A 126 -8.53 -3.70 -4.31
N VAL A 127 -8.05 -2.51 -3.96
CA VAL A 127 -7.03 -1.76 -4.70
C VAL A 127 -5.77 -1.72 -3.87
N LEU A 128 -4.63 -2.03 -4.47
CA LEU A 128 -3.32 -1.96 -3.80
C LEU A 128 -2.56 -0.74 -4.30
N VAL A 129 -1.97 0.06 -3.41
CA VAL A 129 -1.24 1.28 -3.78
C VAL A 129 0.09 1.32 -3.04
N GLY A 130 1.18 1.36 -3.80
CA GLY A 130 2.54 1.27 -3.26
C GLY A 130 3.53 2.02 -4.11
N ASP A 131 4.82 1.77 -3.93
CA ASP A 131 5.91 2.40 -4.67
C ASP A 131 6.84 1.37 -5.34
N THR A 132 7.69 1.82 -6.25
CA THR A 132 8.67 0.94 -6.91
C THR A 132 10.01 0.82 -6.15
N GLY A 133 10.29 1.67 -5.17
CA GLY A 133 11.51 1.70 -4.39
C GLY A 133 11.57 0.60 -3.34
N GLU A 134 10.43 0.24 -2.76
CA GLU A 134 10.29 -0.94 -1.90
C GLU A 134 9.92 -2.20 -2.71
N ARG A 135 9.49 -3.26 -2.01
CA ARG A 135 9.18 -4.58 -2.57
C ARG A 135 7.69 -4.75 -2.92
N ASP A 136 6.98 -3.65 -3.09
CA ASP A 136 5.55 -3.63 -3.39
C ASP A 136 5.19 -4.28 -4.73
N PRO A 137 5.98 -4.13 -5.83
CA PRO A 137 5.72 -4.87 -7.05
C PRO A 137 5.67 -6.38 -6.82
N GLU A 138 6.64 -6.92 -6.06
CA GLU A 138 6.72 -8.34 -5.74
C GLU A 138 5.56 -8.81 -4.84
N VAL A 139 5.28 -8.04 -3.77
CA VAL A 139 4.18 -8.34 -2.82
C VAL A 139 2.83 -8.31 -3.54
N TYR A 140 2.56 -7.28 -4.34
CA TYR A 140 1.27 -7.11 -5.01
C TYR A 140 1.08 -8.14 -6.12
N GLY A 141 2.14 -8.46 -6.86
CA GLY A 141 2.10 -9.54 -7.84
C GLY A 141 1.76 -10.89 -7.20
N GLU A 142 2.32 -11.19 -6.03
CA GLU A 142 2.02 -12.42 -5.29
C GLU A 142 0.55 -12.46 -4.82
N VAL A 143 0.08 -11.39 -4.17
CA VAL A 143 -1.32 -11.29 -3.72
C VAL A 143 -2.29 -11.38 -4.89
N ALA A 144 -2.01 -10.71 -6.01
CA ALA A 144 -2.87 -10.74 -7.19
C ALA A 144 -2.92 -12.11 -7.88
N ARG A 145 -1.85 -12.91 -7.81
CA ARG A 145 -1.86 -14.30 -8.27
C ARG A 145 -2.71 -15.20 -7.38
N ARG A 146 -2.68 -14.98 -6.05
CA ARG A 146 -3.47 -15.77 -5.09
C ARG A 146 -4.95 -15.40 -5.08
N HIS A 147 -5.27 -14.13 -5.33
CA HIS A 147 -6.63 -13.59 -5.24
C HIS A 147 -7.02 -12.79 -6.49
N PRO A 148 -6.98 -13.40 -7.70
CA PRO A 148 -7.18 -12.67 -8.95
C PRO A 148 -8.53 -11.94 -8.97
N ASP A 149 -9.59 -12.53 -8.46
CA ASP A 149 -10.94 -11.95 -8.52
C ASP A 149 -11.21 -10.89 -7.46
N ARG A 150 -10.30 -10.75 -6.49
CA ARG A 150 -10.42 -9.79 -5.39
C ARG A 150 -9.61 -8.52 -5.63
N ILE A 151 -8.53 -8.61 -6.41
CA ILE A 151 -7.68 -7.47 -6.75
C ILE A 151 -8.19 -6.77 -8.00
N LEU A 152 -8.81 -5.61 -7.80
CA LEU A 152 -9.36 -4.76 -8.84
C LEU A 152 -8.27 -4.05 -9.63
N ARG A 153 -7.38 -3.36 -8.92
CA ARG A 153 -6.27 -2.57 -9.48
C ARG A 153 -5.08 -2.53 -8.52
N MET A 154 -3.90 -2.32 -9.09
CA MET A 154 -2.66 -2.05 -8.37
C MET A 154 -2.02 -0.80 -8.96
N PHE A 155 -1.66 0.17 -8.11
CA PHE A 155 -0.99 1.40 -8.52
C PHE A 155 0.37 1.47 -7.82
N LEU A 156 1.42 1.71 -8.59
CA LEU A 156 2.79 1.78 -8.11
C LEU A 156 3.39 3.14 -8.47
N ARG A 157 3.71 3.95 -7.46
CA ARG A 157 4.40 5.22 -7.65
C ARG A 157 5.82 4.94 -8.13
N ASN A 158 6.17 5.43 -9.32
CA ASN A 158 7.48 5.18 -9.89
C ASN A 158 8.53 6.12 -9.30
N VAL A 159 9.21 5.66 -8.26
CA VAL A 159 10.29 6.40 -7.58
C VAL A 159 11.69 5.95 -8.01
N THR A 160 11.79 4.80 -8.68
CA THR A 160 13.07 4.24 -9.16
C THR A 160 13.42 4.66 -10.59
N GLY A 161 12.45 5.17 -11.36
CA GLY A 161 12.62 5.46 -12.79
C GLY A 161 12.66 4.20 -13.66
N GLU A 162 12.39 3.02 -13.09
CA GLU A 162 12.28 1.78 -13.86
C GLU A 162 11.09 1.84 -14.82
N VAL A 163 11.26 1.33 -16.04
CA VAL A 163 10.18 1.22 -17.02
C VAL A 163 9.31 0.00 -16.76
N LYS A 164 8.03 0.05 -17.12
CA LYS A 164 7.04 -1.02 -16.90
C LYS A 164 7.51 -2.40 -17.40
N GLY A 165 8.29 -2.44 -18.49
CA GLY A 165 8.84 -3.67 -19.07
C GLY A 165 10.15 -4.16 -18.45
N SER A 166 10.61 -3.62 -17.32
CA SER A 166 11.86 -4.07 -16.69
C SER A 166 11.80 -5.56 -16.34
N ALA A 167 12.95 -6.22 -16.29
CA ALA A 167 13.03 -7.64 -15.92
C ALA A 167 12.46 -7.89 -14.52
N ARG A 168 12.65 -6.94 -13.60
CA ARG A 168 12.11 -6.97 -12.24
C ARG A 168 10.59 -7.00 -12.25
N PHE A 169 9.95 -6.03 -12.92
CA PHE A 169 8.48 -5.96 -12.95
C PHE A 169 7.86 -7.11 -13.76
N SER A 170 8.53 -7.53 -14.82
CA SER A 170 8.12 -8.72 -15.58
C SER A 170 8.10 -9.98 -14.71
N LYS A 171 9.11 -10.15 -13.84
CA LYS A 171 9.13 -11.24 -12.86
C LYS A 171 8.08 -11.07 -11.77
N ALA A 172 7.98 -9.87 -11.20
CA ALA A 172 7.06 -9.56 -10.11
C ALA A 172 5.59 -9.81 -10.50
N PHE A 173 5.20 -9.44 -11.72
CA PHE A 173 3.85 -9.56 -12.27
C PHE A 173 3.67 -10.72 -13.25
N ALA A 174 4.59 -11.69 -13.28
CA ALA A 174 4.41 -12.91 -14.07
C ALA A 174 3.08 -13.58 -13.72
N GLY A 175 2.25 -13.88 -14.73
CA GLY A 175 0.92 -14.46 -14.53
C GLY A 175 -0.17 -13.50 -14.03
N VAL A 176 0.12 -12.20 -13.91
CA VAL A 176 -0.87 -11.16 -13.57
C VAL A 176 -1.21 -10.36 -14.81
N SER A 177 -2.50 -10.12 -15.06
CA SER A 177 -2.94 -9.30 -16.20
C SER A 177 -2.27 -7.92 -16.18
N SER A 178 -1.69 -7.51 -17.31
CA SER A 178 -1.04 -6.20 -17.47
C SER A 178 -2.01 -5.03 -17.30
N SER A 179 -3.31 -5.27 -17.48
CA SER A 179 -4.36 -4.30 -17.21
C SER A 179 -4.61 -4.11 -15.72
N LYS A 180 -4.23 -5.03 -14.83
CA LYS A 180 -4.51 -4.87 -13.39
C LYS A 180 -3.53 -3.96 -12.66
N TRP A 181 -2.40 -3.59 -13.26
CA TRP A 181 -1.38 -2.80 -12.58
C TRP A 181 -0.79 -1.66 -13.42
N TYR A 182 -0.49 -0.55 -12.75
CA TYR A 182 -0.07 0.70 -13.38
C TYR A 182 1.11 1.32 -12.62
N LEU A 183 2.08 1.83 -13.37
CA LEU A 183 3.05 2.79 -12.84
C LEU A 183 2.44 4.18 -12.95
N PHE A 184 2.69 5.05 -11.98
CA PHE A 184 2.28 6.45 -12.03
C PHE A 184 3.37 7.37 -11.49
N GLY A 185 3.41 8.60 -12.00
CA GLY A 185 4.20 9.71 -11.48
C GLY A 185 3.31 10.80 -10.89
N ASP A 186 2.18 11.11 -11.52
CA ASP A 186 1.20 12.10 -11.06
C ASP A 186 -0.09 11.40 -10.60
N PRO A 187 -0.37 11.37 -9.29
CA PRO A 187 -1.56 10.74 -8.74
C PRO A 187 -2.86 11.20 -9.39
N GLN A 188 -3.05 12.51 -9.57
CA GLN A 188 -4.38 13.05 -9.88
C GLN A 188 -4.83 12.71 -11.30
N SER A 189 -3.89 12.66 -12.24
CA SER A 189 -4.16 12.38 -13.65
C SER A 189 -4.10 10.90 -14.01
N GLU A 190 -3.50 10.04 -13.17
CA GLU A 190 -3.21 8.63 -13.53
C GLU A 190 -3.94 7.59 -12.66
N LEU A 191 -4.39 7.93 -11.45
CA LEU A 191 -5.07 6.99 -10.53
C LEU A 191 -6.59 6.97 -10.75
N HIS A 192 -7.01 6.20 -11.76
CA HIS A 192 -8.43 6.02 -12.09
C HIS A 192 -8.92 4.61 -11.76
N LEU A 193 -9.98 4.53 -10.95
CA LEU A 193 -10.67 3.28 -10.70
C LEU A 193 -11.61 2.94 -11.86
N PRO A 194 -11.72 1.66 -12.25
CA PRO A 194 -12.69 1.25 -13.25
C PRO A 194 -14.13 1.50 -12.75
N PRO A 195 -15.12 1.68 -13.65
CA PRO A 195 -16.52 1.92 -13.27
C PRO A 195 -17.08 0.82 -12.35
N PRO A 196 -18.03 1.14 -11.45
CA PRO A 196 -18.59 0.17 -10.48
C PRO A 196 -19.09 -1.15 -11.08
N ASP A 197 -19.66 -1.10 -12.29
CA ASP A 197 -20.32 -2.25 -12.94
C ASP A 197 -19.36 -3.22 -13.65
N THR A 198 -18.05 -2.96 -13.61
CA THR A 198 -17.05 -3.86 -14.22
C THR A 198 -16.75 -5.11 -13.39
N CYS A 199 -17.40 -5.28 -12.23
CA CYS A 199 -17.27 -6.41 -11.32
C CYS A 199 -18.58 -7.21 -11.21
N ALA A 200 -19.13 -7.69 -12.33
CA ALA A 200 -20.04 -8.84 -12.28
C ALA A 200 -19.23 -10.10 -12.61
N PRO A 201 -19.04 -11.03 -11.65
CA PRO A 201 -18.68 -12.39 -12.01
C PRO A 201 -19.85 -12.99 -12.79
N GLY A 202 -19.55 -13.71 -13.87
CA GLY A 202 -20.53 -14.54 -14.57
C GLY A 202 -21.27 -15.43 -13.58
N ILE A 203 -22.60 -15.36 -13.63
CA ILE A 203 -23.54 -16.28 -13.00
C ILE A 203 -23.36 -17.67 -13.62
#